data_AF-A0A2D6JMB1-F1
#
_entry.id   AF-A0A2D6JMB1-F1
#
_cell.length_a   1.000
_cell.length_b   1.000
_cell.length_c   1.000
_cell.angle_alpha   90.00
_cell.angle_beta   90.00
_cell.angle_gamma   90.00
#
_symmetry.space_group_name_H-M   'P 1'
#
loop_
_entity.id
_entity.type
_entity.pdbx_description
1 polymer ?
#
loop_
_entity_poly.entity_id
_entity_poly.type
_entity_poly.pdbx_seq_one_letter_code
_entity_poly.pdbx_strand_id
1 'polypeptide(L)'
;MKKSLFSTFSLFFGINSMAATELPLPDWKNLKLDSYLSSKESEQTIKELETSGDARRNFYVIQEADKNGAKVLKMQLFDFDKDGKIDLAKHFKNAKVVRTEWNLDKDEFAEVVKYHQAETGEVYLKVQTDGQGNVWTHYFKGEIRRQEFDRNNDKKPDMWYYFRAGKVYRAEVAKNFDPKKIEDITTEVQKRAN
;
A
#
# COMPACT_ATOMS: atom_id res chain seq x y z
N MET A 1 -38.14 -5.00 -31.03
CA MET A 1 -38.73 -3.83 -30.33
C MET A 1 -38.22 -3.81 -28.89
N LYS A 2 -37.77 -2.62 -28.46
CA LYS A 2 -37.11 -2.30 -27.18
C LYS A 2 -38.01 -2.56 -25.96
N LYS A 3 -37.42 -2.98 -24.83
CA LYS A 3 -37.64 -2.34 -23.52
C LYS A 3 -36.33 -2.40 -22.71
N SER A 4 -35.73 -1.23 -22.49
CA SER A 4 -34.65 -1.01 -21.53
C SER A 4 -35.23 -0.87 -20.13
N LEU A 5 -34.57 -1.44 -19.14
CA LEU A 5 -34.76 -1.08 -17.73
C LEU A 5 -33.40 -0.64 -17.20
N PHE A 6 -33.27 0.67 -17.01
CA PHE A 6 -32.18 1.30 -16.28
C PHE A 6 -32.30 0.91 -14.81
N SER A 7 -31.29 0.22 -14.27
CA SER A 7 -31.11 0.10 -12.83
C SER A 7 -30.22 1.24 -12.37
N THR A 8 -30.81 2.22 -11.70
CA THR A 8 -30.12 3.34 -11.06
C THR A 8 -29.34 2.82 -9.85
N PHE A 9 -28.01 2.85 -9.94
CA PHE A 9 -27.13 2.60 -8.81
C PHE A 9 -26.99 3.89 -8.01
N SER A 10 -27.81 4.06 -6.97
CA SER A 10 -27.64 5.14 -6.00
C SER A 10 -26.47 4.80 -5.07
N LEU A 11 -25.30 5.40 -5.28
CA LEU A 11 -24.24 5.43 -4.27
C LEU A 11 -24.68 6.35 -3.13
N PHE A 12 -25.22 5.77 -2.06
CA PHE A 12 -25.23 6.44 -0.76
C PHE A 12 -23.81 6.38 -0.19
N PHE A 13 -23.10 7.53 -0.21
CA PHE A 13 -21.99 7.77 0.70
C PHE A 13 -22.59 7.99 2.11
N GLY A 14 -23.03 6.90 2.73
CA GLY A 14 -23.33 6.86 4.15
C GLY A 14 -22.00 6.84 4.91
N ILE A 15 -21.77 7.88 5.71
CA ILE A 15 -20.70 7.92 6.71
C ILE A 15 -21.09 6.94 7.81
N ASN A 16 -20.91 5.64 7.55
CA ASN A 16 -21.02 4.64 8.60
C ASN A 16 -19.77 4.77 9.48
N SER A 17 -20.02 5.00 10.76
CA SER A 17 -19.11 4.74 11.87
C SER A 17 -18.34 3.45 11.60
N MET A 18 -17.09 3.59 11.17
CA MET A 18 -16.20 2.45 11.01
C MET A 18 -15.70 2.10 12.40
N ALA A 19 -16.07 0.91 12.88
CA ALA A 19 -15.20 0.18 13.80
C ALA A 19 -13.77 0.31 13.26
N ALA A 20 -12.82 0.69 14.13
CA ALA A 20 -11.43 0.90 13.73
C ALA A 20 -10.93 -0.38 13.05
N THR A 21 -10.98 -0.38 11.72
CA THR A 21 -10.41 -1.44 10.91
C THR A 21 -8.92 -1.26 11.10
N GLU A 22 -8.25 -2.27 11.64
CA GLU A 22 -6.81 -2.21 11.88
C GLU A 22 -6.13 -1.71 10.61
N LEU A 23 -5.40 -0.61 10.73
CA LEU A 23 -4.70 -0.07 9.59
C LEU A 23 -3.62 -1.06 9.17
N PRO A 24 -3.49 -1.36 7.87
CA PRO A 24 -2.55 -2.38 7.45
C PRO A 24 -1.13 -1.90 7.74
N LEU A 25 -0.33 -2.79 8.31
CA LEU A 25 1.12 -2.62 8.39
C LEU A 25 1.79 -3.47 7.31
N PRO A 26 3.01 -3.12 6.89
CA PRO A 26 3.80 -3.98 6.03
C PRO A 26 3.97 -5.35 6.68
N ASP A 27 3.51 -6.40 6.01
CA ASP A 27 3.62 -7.80 6.44
C ASP A 27 4.61 -8.60 5.57
N TRP A 28 5.12 -7.98 4.51
CA TRP A 28 6.04 -8.61 3.59
C TRP A 28 7.42 -8.75 4.20
N LYS A 29 7.78 -10.01 4.46
CA LYS A 29 9.12 -10.39 4.84
C LYS A 29 10.06 -10.22 3.66
N ASN A 30 11.19 -9.54 3.87
CA ASN A 30 12.22 -9.43 2.85
C ASN A 30 12.59 -10.82 2.34
N LEU A 31 12.23 -11.03 1.09
CA LEU A 31 12.23 -12.34 0.49
C LEU A 31 13.62 -12.62 -0.05
N LYS A 32 14.26 -13.67 0.48
CA LYS A 32 15.46 -14.23 -0.15
C LYS A 32 15.04 -14.90 -1.45
N LEU A 33 15.56 -14.41 -2.57
CA LEU A 33 15.20 -14.87 -3.90
C LEU A 33 15.37 -16.39 -4.04
N ASP A 34 16.50 -16.95 -3.62
CA ASP A 34 16.76 -18.39 -3.69
C ASP A 34 15.73 -19.22 -2.89
N SER A 35 15.30 -18.71 -1.73
CA SER A 35 14.27 -19.36 -0.92
C SER A 35 12.91 -19.38 -1.63
N TYR A 36 12.61 -18.34 -2.40
CA TYR A 36 11.37 -18.25 -3.17
C TYR A 36 11.40 -19.07 -4.46
N LEU A 37 12.53 -19.08 -5.17
CA LEU A 37 12.71 -19.92 -6.35
C LEU A 37 12.69 -21.42 -6.00
N SER A 38 13.17 -21.77 -4.80
CA SER A 38 13.15 -23.15 -4.29
C SER A 38 11.82 -23.54 -3.64
N SER A 39 10.98 -22.58 -3.22
CA SER A 39 9.61 -22.84 -2.78
C SER A 39 8.73 -23.19 -3.99
N LYS A 40 8.89 -24.41 -4.49
CA LYS A 40 8.04 -25.01 -5.52
C LYS A 40 6.65 -25.29 -4.94
N GLU A 41 5.81 -24.29 -4.75
CA GLU A 41 4.37 -24.55 -4.76
C GLU A 41 3.99 -24.96 -6.19
N SER A 42 3.32 -26.11 -6.31
CA SER A 42 3.22 -26.92 -7.54
C SER A 42 2.51 -26.28 -8.73
N GLU A 43 2.00 -25.06 -8.60
CA GLU A 43 1.23 -24.35 -9.63
C GLU A 43 1.86 -23.02 -10.05
N GLN A 44 2.97 -22.61 -9.43
CA GLN A 44 3.68 -21.37 -9.76
C GLN A 44 4.67 -21.58 -10.91
N THR A 45 4.59 -20.73 -11.92
CA THR A 45 5.64 -20.53 -12.93
C THR A 45 6.41 -19.27 -12.58
N ILE A 46 7.71 -19.42 -12.33
CA ILE A 46 8.63 -18.30 -12.14
C ILE A 46 9.48 -18.14 -13.40
N LYS A 47 9.53 -16.93 -13.95
CA LYS A 47 10.39 -16.58 -15.08
C LYS A 47 11.29 -15.42 -14.69
N GLU A 48 12.58 -15.65 -14.78
CA GLU A 48 13.57 -14.59 -14.75
C GLU A 48 13.58 -13.88 -16.11
N LEU A 49 13.57 -12.55 -16.09
CA LEU A 49 13.63 -11.72 -17.29
C LEU A 49 14.75 -10.69 -17.14
N GLU A 50 15.50 -10.54 -18.22
CA GLU A 50 16.53 -9.51 -18.35
C GLU A 50 15.90 -8.22 -18.88
N THR A 51 16.30 -7.07 -18.33
CA THR A 51 15.94 -5.77 -18.90
C THR A 51 16.89 -5.46 -20.06
N SER A 52 16.36 -5.24 -21.27
CA SER A 52 17.17 -5.01 -22.48
C SER A 52 18.23 -3.92 -22.26
N GLY A 53 19.50 -4.28 -22.43
CA GLY A 53 20.63 -3.33 -22.47
C GLY A 53 21.27 -3.01 -21.12
N ASP A 54 20.73 -3.50 -20.01
CA ASP A 54 21.42 -3.44 -18.71
C ASP A 54 21.37 -4.82 -18.06
N ALA A 55 22.49 -5.54 -18.20
CA ALA A 55 22.72 -6.83 -17.55
C ALA A 55 22.62 -6.75 -16.01
N ARG A 56 22.36 -5.57 -15.43
CA ARG A 56 22.23 -5.33 -13.99
C ARG A 56 20.81 -5.42 -13.44
N ARG A 57 19.76 -5.60 -14.25
CA ARG A 57 18.38 -5.68 -13.75
C ARG A 57 17.74 -7.05 -13.99
N ASN A 58 17.61 -7.83 -12.92
CA ASN A 58 16.87 -9.09 -12.90
C ASN A 58 15.52 -8.81 -12.26
N PHE A 59 14.43 -9.07 -12.99
CA PHE A 59 13.12 -9.12 -12.39
C PHE A 59 12.49 -10.48 -12.63
N TYR A 60 11.75 -10.95 -11.64
CA TYR A 60 11.10 -12.25 -11.64
C TYR A 60 9.61 -12.06 -11.84
N VAL A 61 9.05 -12.78 -12.79
CA VAL A 61 7.61 -12.82 -13.05
C VAL A 61 7.05 -14.10 -12.47
N ILE A 62 6.06 -13.97 -11.60
CA ILE A 62 5.35 -15.09 -11.00
C ILE A 62 3.97 -15.17 -11.60
N GLN A 63 3.65 -16.34 -12.14
CA GLN A 63 2.34 -16.66 -12.67
C GLN A 63 1.80 -17.92 -11.99
N GLU A 64 0.50 -17.98 -11.77
CA GLU A 64 -0.19 -19.18 -11.30
C GLU A 64 -1.22 -19.61 -12.34
N ALA A 65 -1.45 -20.91 -12.47
CA ALA A 65 -2.57 -21.40 -13.26
C ALA A 65 -3.90 -21.06 -12.55
N ASP A 66 -4.89 -20.57 -13.31
CA ASP A 66 -6.25 -20.51 -12.83
C ASP A 66 -6.92 -21.90 -12.89
N LYS A 67 -8.20 -21.97 -12.50
CA LYS A 67 -8.99 -23.21 -12.50
C LYS A 67 -9.10 -23.87 -13.88
N ASN A 68 -8.83 -23.14 -14.95
CA ASN A 68 -8.88 -23.62 -16.33
C ASN A 68 -7.47 -23.87 -16.91
N GLY A 69 -6.41 -23.72 -16.11
CA GLY A 69 -5.02 -23.87 -16.53
C GLY A 69 -4.41 -22.61 -17.17
N ALA A 70 -5.14 -21.49 -17.23
CA ALA A 70 -4.61 -20.26 -17.81
C ALA A 70 -3.63 -19.59 -16.84
N LYS A 71 -2.45 -19.16 -17.31
CA LYS A 71 -1.45 -18.50 -16.47
C LYS A 71 -1.84 -17.05 -16.18
N VAL A 72 -2.03 -16.75 -14.89
CA VAL A 72 -2.38 -15.42 -14.38
C VAL A 72 -1.17 -14.80 -13.71
N LEU A 73 -0.82 -13.57 -14.09
CA LEU A 73 0.23 -12.78 -13.43
C LEU A 73 -0.15 -12.50 -11.97
N LYS A 74 0.72 -12.88 -11.04
CA LYS A 74 0.55 -12.65 -9.60
C LYS A 74 1.51 -11.62 -9.08
N MET A 75 2.79 -11.73 -9.41
CA MET A 75 3.81 -10.84 -8.87
C MET A 75 4.90 -10.51 -9.89
N GLN A 76 5.50 -9.34 -9.71
CA GLN A 76 6.82 -9.01 -10.25
C GLN A 76 7.74 -8.67 -9.08
N LEU A 77 8.89 -9.33 -8.98
CA LEU A 77 9.91 -9.07 -7.97
C LEU A 77 11.13 -8.45 -8.64
N PHE A 78 11.74 -7.48 -7.98
CA PHE A 78 12.91 -6.78 -8.48
C PHE A 78 14.02 -6.83 -7.43
N ASP A 79 15.18 -7.31 -7.86
CA ASP A 79 16.45 -7.25 -7.13
C ASP A 79 17.37 -6.33 -7.97
N PHE A 80 17.46 -5.08 -7.55
CA PHE A 80 18.09 -3.99 -8.31
C PHE A 80 19.61 -4.01 -8.21
N ASP A 81 20.17 -4.52 -7.12
CA ASP A 81 21.61 -4.56 -6.89
C ASP A 81 22.21 -5.97 -6.80
N LYS A 82 21.38 -7.01 -6.97
CA LYS A 82 21.75 -8.42 -7.11
C LYS A 82 22.34 -9.04 -5.86
N ASP A 83 21.87 -8.62 -4.69
CA ASP A 83 22.28 -9.26 -3.43
C ASP A 83 21.39 -10.47 -3.05
N GLY A 84 20.42 -10.81 -3.89
CA GLY A 84 19.49 -11.92 -3.67
C GLY A 84 18.35 -11.58 -2.72
N LYS A 85 18.19 -10.31 -2.32
CA LYS A 85 17.05 -9.80 -1.57
C LYS A 85 16.19 -8.92 -2.47
N ILE A 86 14.87 -8.93 -2.25
CA ILE A 86 13.93 -8.20 -3.12
C ILE A 86 13.76 -6.77 -2.63
N ASP A 87 14.17 -5.80 -3.45
CA ASP A 87 13.97 -4.37 -3.20
C ASP A 87 12.53 -3.93 -3.46
N LEU A 88 11.91 -4.47 -4.51
CA LEU A 88 10.55 -4.09 -4.93
C LEU A 88 9.72 -5.32 -5.29
N ALA A 89 8.56 -5.46 -4.65
CA ALA A 89 7.52 -6.38 -5.05
C ALA A 89 6.31 -5.63 -5.61
N LYS A 90 5.76 -6.09 -6.74
CA LYS A 90 4.47 -5.65 -7.27
C LYS A 90 3.51 -6.82 -7.28
N HIS A 91 2.32 -6.64 -6.73
CA HIS A 91 1.25 -7.64 -6.71
C HIS A 91 0.15 -7.27 -7.70
N PHE A 92 -0.34 -8.27 -8.40
CA PHE A 92 -1.32 -8.14 -9.46
C PHE A 92 -2.61 -8.88 -9.14
N LYS A 93 -3.73 -8.26 -9.50
CA LYS A 93 -5.06 -8.89 -9.55
C LYS A 93 -5.71 -8.49 -10.86
N ASN A 94 -6.22 -9.46 -11.62
CA ASN A 94 -6.84 -9.22 -12.93
C ASN A 94 -5.94 -8.38 -13.86
N ALA A 95 -4.65 -8.72 -13.93
CA ALA A 95 -3.62 -8.04 -14.70
C ALA A 95 -3.34 -6.56 -14.33
N LYS A 96 -3.83 -6.09 -13.17
CA LYS A 96 -3.59 -4.73 -12.67
C LYS A 96 -2.86 -4.76 -11.35
N VAL A 97 -1.97 -3.79 -11.13
CA VAL A 97 -1.24 -3.65 -9.87
C VAL A 97 -2.21 -3.25 -8.77
N VAL A 98 -2.20 -3.99 -7.66
CA VAL A 98 -3.03 -3.74 -6.48
C VAL A 98 -2.20 -3.39 -5.24
N ARG A 99 -0.92 -3.81 -5.21
CA ARG A 99 0.02 -3.51 -4.13
C ARG A 99 1.44 -3.35 -4.67
N THR A 100 2.20 -2.39 -4.15
CA THR A 100 3.66 -2.32 -4.34
C THR A 100 4.35 -2.16 -3.00
N GLU A 101 5.48 -2.83 -2.82
CA GLU A 101 6.22 -2.86 -1.56
C GLU A 101 7.69 -2.61 -1.84
N TRP A 102 8.26 -1.66 -1.12
CA TRP A 102 9.66 -1.27 -1.24
C TRP A 102 10.36 -1.60 0.08
N ASN A 103 11.40 -2.44 0.00
CA ASN A 103 12.31 -2.72 1.09
C ASN A 103 13.74 -2.31 0.66
N LEU A 104 14.09 -1.06 0.93
CA LEU A 104 15.33 -0.42 0.47
C LEU A 104 16.48 -0.60 1.48
N ASP A 105 16.18 -0.74 2.77
CA ASP A 105 17.21 -1.01 3.79
C ASP A 105 17.51 -2.51 3.95
N LYS A 106 16.69 -3.36 3.31
CA LYS A 106 16.85 -4.80 3.19
C LYS A 106 16.81 -5.51 4.53
N ASP A 107 16.05 -4.95 5.45
CA ASP A 107 15.70 -5.54 6.73
C ASP A 107 14.66 -6.66 6.56
N GLU A 108 13.81 -6.94 7.54
CA GLU A 108 12.73 -7.91 7.37
C GLU A 108 11.42 -7.32 6.81
N PHE A 109 11.15 -6.01 6.87
CA PHE A 109 9.84 -5.44 6.56
C PHE A 109 9.92 -4.29 5.55
N ALA A 110 9.11 -4.32 4.50
CA ALA A 110 9.07 -3.21 3.55
C ALA A 110 8.73 -1.85 4.20
N GLU A 111 9.62 -0.87 4.06
CA GLU A 111 9.45 0.48 4.60
C GLU A 111 8.32 1.25 3.92
N VAL A 112 8.00 0.94 2.65
CA VAL A 112 6.92 1.62 1.92
C VAL A 112 6.01 0.63 1.20
N VAL A 113 4.75 0.62 1.60
CA VAL A 113 3.68 -0.14 0.92
C VAL A 113 2.67 0.82 0.31
N LYS A 114 2.31 0.62 -0.96
CA LYS A 114 1.24 1.35 -1.64
C LYS A 114 0.15 0.39 -2.08
N TYR A 115 -1.10 0.75 -1.80
CA TYR A 115 -2.28 0.04 -2.26
C TYR A 115 -2.96 0.81 -3.37
N HIS A 116 -3.32 0.10 -4.43
CA HIS A 116 -3.85 0.65 -5.66
C HIS A 116 -5.28 0.19 -5.89
N GLN A 117 -6.13 1.11 -6.38
CA GLN A 117 -7.47 0.76 -6.84
C GLN A 117 -7.36 -0.10 -8.10
N ALA A 118 -8.04 -1.25 -8.11
CA ALA A 118 -7.99 -2.16 -9.25
C ALA A 118 -8.63 -1.54 -10.50
N GLU A 119 -9.55 -0.58 -10.39
CA GLU A 119 -10.23 -0.01 -11.54
C GLU A 119 -9.32 1.00 -12.26
N THR A 120 -8.75 1.93 -11.49
CA THR A 120 -8.04 3.12 -11.99
C THR A 120 -6.51 3.01 -11.93
N GLY A 121 -5.97 2.12 -11.09
CA GLY A 121 -4.54 2.05 -10.76
C GLY A 121 -4.07 3.13 -9.79
N GLU A 122 -4.95 4.04 -9.36
CA GLU A 122 -4.63 5.12 -8.43
C GLU A 122 -4.26 4.55 -7.06
N VAL A 123 -3.24 5.13 -6.43
CA VAL A 123 -2.94 4.87 -5.03
C VAL A 123 -4.08 5.44 -4.19
N TYR A 124 -4.64 4.63 -3.28
CA TYR A 124 -5.61 5.10 -2.29
C TYR A 124 -5.05 5.09 -0.87
N LEU A 125 -3.98 4.31 -0.63
CA LEU A 125 -3.29 4.24 0.65
C LEU A 125 -1.78 4.03 0.43
N LYS A 126 -0.97 4.83 1.11
CA LYS A 126 0.47 4.61 1.27
C LYS A 126 0.75 4.42 2.76
N VAL A 127 1.44 3.35 3.10
CA VAL A 127 1.94 3.05 4.44
C VAL A 127 3.45 3.26 4.42
N GLN A 128 3.98 3.94 5.43
CA GLN A 128 5.41 4.10 5.64
C GLN A 128 5.77 3.76 7.07
N THR A 129 6.89 3.08 7.26
CA THR A 129 7.46 2.79 8.57
C THR A 129 8.96 3.07 8.55
N ASP A 130 9.51 3.45 9.70
CA ASP A 130 10.94 3.63 9.94
C ASP A 130 11.41 2.79 11.15
N GLY A 131 10.58 1.83 11.58
CA GLY A 131 10.80 1.02 12.77
C GLY A 131 10.52 1.74 14.10
N GLN A 132 10.34 3.06 14.12
CA GLN A 132 10.03 3.87 15.30
C GLN A 132 8.62 4.44 15.29
N GLY A 133 7.99 4.46 14.12
CA GLY A 133 6.60 4.86 13.97
C GLY A 133 6.04 4.43 12.62
N ASN A 134 4.76 4.75 12.40
CA ASN A 134 4.06 4.39 11.19
C ASN A 134 3.25 5.59 10.67
N VAL A 135 3.17 5.73 9.35
CA VAL A 135 2.38 6.77 8.69
C VAL A 135 1.48 6.16 7.63
N TRP A 136 0.17 6.40 7.76
CA TRP A 136 -0.83 6.04 6.77
C TRP A 136 -1.30 7.29 6.05
N THR A 137 -1.02 7.38 4.75
CA THR A 137 -1.48 8.48 3.90
C THR A 137 -2.57 8.00 2.97
N HIS A 138 -3.77 8.56 3.13
CA HIS A 138 -4.94 8.27 2.32
C HIS A 138 -5.06 9.26 1.15
N TYR A 139 -5.34 8.72 -0.03
CA TYR A 139 -5.47 9.49 -1.25
C TYR A 139 -6.86 9.33 -1.86
N PHE A 140 -7.31 10.37 -2.56
CA PHE A 140 -8.49 10.33 -3.40
C PHE A 140 -8.28 11.19 -4.64
N LYS A 141 -8.33 10.58 -5.83
CA LYS A 141 -8.05 11.22 -7.12
C LYS A 141 -6.68 11.89 -7.16
N GLY A 142 -5.66 11.18 -6.67
CA GLY A 142 -4.28 11.67 -6.59
C GLY A 142 -3.98 12.70 -5.51
N GLU A 143 -4.98 13.21 -4.79
CA GLU A 143 -4.79 14.18 -3.70
C GLU A 143 -4.79 13.51 -2.33
N ILE A 144 -3.93 13.97 -1.42
CA ILE A 144 -3.95 13.56 -0.02
C ILE A 144 -5.26 14.05 0.63
N ARG A 145 -5.92 13.16 1.36
CA ARG A 145 -7.14 13.47 2.14
C ARG A 145 -6.93 13.36 3.64
N ARG A 146 -6.13 12.39 4.06
CA ARG A 146 -5.83 12.14 5.48
C ARG A 146 -4.42 11.59 5.63
N GLN A 147 -3.74 12.00 6.69
CA GLN A 147 -2.58 11.31 7.21
C GLN A 147 -2.84 10.90 8.66
N GLU A 148 -2.40 9.71 9.02
CA GLU A 148 -2.47 9.16 10.37
C GLU A 148 -1.05 8.77 10.77
N PHE A 149 -0.66 9.12 11.99
CA PHE A 149 0.69 8.89 12.51
C PHE A 149 0.60 8.10 13.80
N ASP A 150 1.38 7.03 13.87
CA ASP A 150 1.74 6.30 15.08
C ASP A 150 3.16 6.77 15.45
N ARG A 151 3.28 7.53 16.53
CA ARG A 151 4.52 8.16 16.99
C ARG A 151 5.20 7.37 18.11
N ASN A 152 4.57 6.31 18.62
CA ASN A 152 5.09 5.48 19.72
C ASN A 152 5.31 4.00 19.33
N ASN A 153 5.08 3.66 18.06
CA ASN A 153 5.16 2.32 17.48
C ASN A 153 4.25 1.29 18.14
N ASP A 154 3.10 1.71 18.68
CA ASP A 154 2.11 0.80 19.26
C ASP A 154 1.12 0.23 18.23
N LYS A 155 1.34 0.55 16.94
CA LYS A 155 0.55 0.15 15.78
C LYS A 155 -0.82 0.82 15.71
N LYS A 156 -1.04 1.89 16.47
CA LYS A 156 -2.27 2.67 16.48
C LYS A 156 -1.93 4.14 16.23
N PRO A 157 -2.69 4.82 15.35
CA PRO A 157 -2.51 6.24 15.19
C PRO A 157 -2.83 7.00 16.48
N ASP A 158 -2.01 8.00 16.74
CA ASP A 158 -2.13 8.92 17.86
C ASP A 158 -2.06 10.40 17.39
N MET A 159 -2.02 10.63 16.08
CA MET A 159 -2.13 11.95 15.45
C MET A 159 -2.75 11.84 14.05
N TRP A 160 -3.59 12.81 13.68
CA TRP A 160 -4.33 12.82 12.42
C TRP A 160 -4.30 14.19 11.77
N TYR A 161 -3.97 14.25 10.48
CA TYR A 161 -4.08 15.45 9.65
C TYR A 161 -5.09 15.24 8.53
N TYR A 162 -5.97 16.22 8.33
CA TYR A 162 -6.98 16.20 7.27
C TYR A 162 -6.72 17.31 6.26
N PHE A 163 -6.80 16.96 4.99
CA PHE A 163 -6.36 17.83 3.89
C PHE A 163 -7.51 18.23 2.97
N ARG A 164 -7.47 19.49 2.51
CA ARG A 164 -8.34 20.04 1.48
C ARG A 164 -7.53 21.00 0.61
N ALA A 165 -7.56 20.78 -0.71
CA ALA A 165 -6.78 21.57 -1.68
C ALA A 165 -5.29 21.67 -1.29
N GLY A 166 -4.69 20.55 -0.88
CA GLY A 166 -3.28 20.46 -0.49
C GLY A 166 -2.92 21.07 0.86
N LYS A 167 -3.88 21.64 1.61
CA LYS A 167 -3.64 22.28 2.91
C LYS A 167 -4.32 21.53 4.04
N VAL A 168 -3.68 21.49 5.22
CA VAL A 168 -4.27 20.96 6.45
C VAL A 168 -5.40 21.89 6.91
N TYR A 169 -6.63 21.38 6.97
CA TYR A 169 -7.79 22.13 7.48
C TYR A 169 -8.25 21.67 8.87
N ARG A 170 -7.79 20.49 9.31
CA ARG A 170 -8.00 19.95 10.66
C ARG A 170 -6.81 19.09 11.04
N ALA A 171 -6.37 19.21 12.29
CA ALA A 171 -5.33 18.37 12.87
C ALA A 171 -5.69 17.99 14.31
N GLU A 172 -5.47 16.74 14.67
CA GLU A 172 -5.83 16.18 15.96
C GLU A 172 -4.70 15.32 16.52
N VAL A 173 -4.62 15.25 17.85
CA VAL A 173 -3.60 14.45 18.54
C VAL A 173 -4.18 13.77 19.77
N ALA A 174 -3.84 12.50 19.99
CA ALA A 174 -4.10 11.80 21.22
C ALA A 174 -3.04 12.21 22.27
N LYS A 175 -3.48 12.92 23.31
CA LYS A 175 -2.61 13.38 24.39
C LYS A 175 -2.06 12.18 25.16
N ASN A 176 -0.74 12.12 25.33
CA ASN A 176 -0.05 10.99 25.98
C ASN A 176 -0.42 9.63 25.37
N PHE A 177 -0.71 9.59 24.06
CA PHE A 177 -1.10 8.38 23.33
C PHE A 177 -2.40 7.73 23.84
N ASP A 178 -3.25 8.48 24.56
CA ASP A 178 -4.55 8.01 25.03
C ASP A 178 -5.63 8.29 23.97
N PRO A 179 -6.20 7.26 23.30
CA PRO A 179 -7.17 7.45 22.23
C PRO A 179 -8.49 8.09 22.70
N LYS A 180 -8.71 8.19 24.02
CA LYS A 180 -9.87 8.87 24.61
C LYS A 180 -9.63 10.36 24.83
N LYS A 181 -8.40 10.84 24.68
CA LYS A 181 -8.00 12.23 24.95
C LYS A 181 -7.48 12.87 23.67
N ILE A 182 -8.41 13.18 22.77
CA ILE A 182 -8.12 13.85 21.51
C ILE A 182 -8.14 15.37 21.71
N GLU A 183 -7.05 16.04 21.34
CA GLU A 183 -6.91 17.49 21.32
C GLU A 183 -6.86 18.00 19.87
N ASP A 184 -7.57 19.09 19.59
CA ASP A 184 -7.46 19.81 18.32
C ASP A 184 -6.19 20.68 18.35
N ILE A 185 -5.33 20.52 17.34
CA ILE A 185 -4.06 21.25 17.16
C ILE A 185 -3.99 21.96 15.81
N THR A 186 -5.16 22.22 15.20
CA THR A 186 -5.28 22.77 13.84
C THR A 186 -4.58 24.12 13.71
N THR A 187 -4.76 25.01 14.68
CA THR A 187 -4.19 26.37 14.63
C THR A 187 -2.67 26.33 14.70
N GLU A 188 -2.11 25.48 15.55
CA GLU A 188 -0.68 25.27 15.75
C GLU A 188 -0.03 24.72 14.47
N VAL A 189 -0.67 23.73 13.85
CA VAL A 189 -0.20 23.12 12.59
C VAL A 189 -0.27 24.14 11.45
N GLN A 190 -1.36 24.88 11.31
CA GLN A 190 -1.51 25.90 10.27
C GLN A 190 -0.52 27.05 10.42
N LYS A 191 -0.20 27.46 11.66
CA LYS A 191 0.81 28.49 11.92
C LYS A 191 2.22 28.06 11.52
N ARG A 192 2.58 26.78 11.69
CA ARG A 192 3.90 26.25 11.31
C ARG A 192 4.06 26.05 9.81
N ALA A 193 2.96 25.95 9.06
CA ALA A 193 2.96 25.73 7.62
C ALA A 193 3.04 27.04 6.80
N ASN A 194 2.91 28.19 7.45
CA ASN A 194 3.06 29.52 6.86
C ASN A 194 4.40 30.13 7.24
#